data_AF-A0A0B6YEZ5-F1
#
_entry.id   AF-A0A0B6YEZ5-F1
#
_cell.length_a   1.000
_cell.length_b   1.000
_cell.length_c   1.000
_cell.angle_alpha   90.00
_cell.angle_beta   90.00
_cell.angle_gamma   90.00
#
_symmetry.space_group_name_H-M   'P 1'
#
loop_
_entity.id
_entity.type
_entity.pdbx_description
1 polymer ?
#
loop_
_entity_poly.entity_id
_entity_poly.type
_entity_poly.pdbx_seq_one_letter_code
_entity_poly.pdbx_strand_id
1 'polypeptide(L)'
;APPSFRGQAVKYSYKVIVGTQRLEKITKMVRVPFRVLVLYGLNDISVYNESEEIAPSNPFLHNCRKETSVLDVALQVISTVTARKAPHSYNITNARGRVAKFLLF
;
A
#
# COMPACT_ATOMS: atom_id res chain seq x y z
N ALA A 1 5.50 -5.65 16.48
CA ALA A 1 6.53 -4.58 16.47
C ALA A 1 5.85 -3.24 16.22
N PRO A 2 6.35 -2.12 16.77
CA PRO A 2 5.73 -0.81 16.54
C PRO A 2 5.80 -0.42 15.05
N PRO A 3 4.76 0.24 14.50
CA PRO A 3 4.77 0.70 13.11
C PRO A 3 5.81 1.81 12.90
N SER A 4 6.22 2.00 11.65
CA SER A 4 7.05 3.14 11.25
C SER A 4 6.27 4.45 11.44
N PHE A 5 6.87 5.40 12.14
CA PHE A 5 6.22 6.65 12.51
C PHE A 5 7.16 7.84 12.32
N ARG A 6 6.59 8.96 11.86
CA ARG A 6 7.31 10.23 11.67
C ARG A 6 6.47 11.35 12.25
N GLY A 7 6.70 11.65 13.53
CA GLY A 7 6.13 12.81 14.21
C GLY A 7 7.01 14.05 14.06
N GLN A 8 6.59 15.14 14.70
CA GLN A 8 7.36 16.38 14.75
C GLN A 8 8.61 16.26 15.62
N ALA A 9 8.50 15.59 16.78
CA ALA A 9 9.59 15.45 17.75
C ALA A 9 10.33 14.10 17.68
N VAL A 10 9.67 13.03 17.22
CA VAL A 10 10.22 11.66 17.24
C VAL A 10 9.95 10.94 15.92
N LYS A 11 10.95 10.14 15.49
CA LYS A 11 10.86 9.30 14.28
C LYS A 11 11.30 7.87 14.60
N TYR A 12 10.42 6.91 14.32
CA TYR A 12 10.71 5.48 14.35
C TYR A 12 10.88 4.96 12.93
N SER A 13 12.07 4.47 12.59
CA SER A 13 12.39 3.95 11.26
C SER A 13 13.19 2.67 11.34
N TYR A 14 12.87 1.73 10.45
CA TYR A 14 13.53 0.42 10.36
C TYR A 14 14.48 0.39 9.14
N LYS A 15 15.64 -0.25 9.31
CA LYS A 15 16.57 -0.52 8.23
C LYS A 15 17.23 -1.88 8.42
N VAL A 16 17.35 -2.66 7.34
CA VAL A 16 18.20 -3.84 7.31
C VAL A 16 19.58 -3.39 6.84
N ILE A 17 20.62 -3.84 7.53
CA ILE A 17 22.01 -3.62 7.13
C ILE A 17 22.60 -4.98 6.77
N VAL A 18 22.93 -5.17 5.50
CA VAL A 18 23.59 -6.39 5.01
C VAL A 18 25.06 -6.06 4.79
N GLY A 19 25.92 -6.65 5.62
CA GLY A 19 27.38 -6.57 5.47
C GLY A 19 27.92 -7.83 4.81
N THR A 20 28.77 -7.69 3.80
CA THR A 20 29.52 -8.79 3.19
C THR A 20 31.01 -8.49 3.27
N GLN A 21 31.79 -9.46 3.73
CA GLN A 21 33.24 -9.36 3.83
C GLN A 21 33.85 -10.58 3.17
N ARG A 22 34.79 -10.34 2.25
CA ARG A 22 35.64 -11.37 1.65
C ARG A 22 37.01 -11.30 2.32
N LEU A 23 37.69 -12.44 2.45
CA LEU A 23 39.05 -12.49 2.99
C LEU A 23 39.96 -11.47 2.28
N GLU A 24 40.70 -10.69 3.07
CA GLU A 24 41.60 -9.62 2.61
C GLU A 24 40.95 -8.48 1.78
N LYS A 25 39.62 -8.34 1.83
CA LYS A 25 38.91 -7.22 1.18
C LYS A 25 38.15 -6.37 2.18
N ILE A 26 37.94 -5.12 1.79
CA ILE A 26 37.13 -4.15 2.53
C ILE A 26 35.68 -4.65 2.59
N THR A 27 35.08 -4.56 3.77
CA THR A 27 33.68 -4.90 4.02
C THR A 27 32.76 -3.99 3.21
N LYS A 28 31.89 -4.59 2.40
CA LYS A 28 30.82 -3.88 1.69
C LYS A 28 29.54 -3.95 2.51
N MET A 29 28.81 -2.85 2.55
CA MET A 29 27.60 -2.75 3.37
C MET A 29 26.46 -2.12 2.57
N VAL A 30 25.32 -2.80 2.54
CA VAL A 30 24.08 -2.31 1.93
C VAL A 30 23.10 -1.98 3.04
N ARG A 31 22.51 -0.80 2.99
CA ARG A 31 21.51 -0.32 3.96
C ARG A 31 20.18 -0.19 3.26
N VAL A 32 19.24 -1.06 3.59
CA VAL A 32 17.89 -1.09 3.01
C VAL A 32 16.89 -0.55 4.03
N PRO A 33 16.43 0.70 3.91
CA PRO A 33 15.35 1.22 4.75
C PRO A 33 14.02 0.59 4.33
N PHE A 34 13.18 0.22 5.29
CA PHE A 34 11.84 -0.30 5.03
C PHE A 34 10.83 0.27 6.03
N ARG A 35 9.56 0.29 5.62
CA ARG A 35 8.44 0.75 6.46
C ARG A 35 7.69 -0.45 7.01
N VAL A 36 7.44 -0.43 8.31
CA VAL A 36 6.59 -1.37 9.02
C VAL A 36 5.22 -0.75 9.17
N LEU A 37 4.18 -1.46 8.73
CA LEU A 37 2.78 -1.07 8.90
C LEU A 37 2.09 -2.18 9.69
N VAL A 38 1.22 -1.81 10.64
CA VAL A 38 0.38 -2.77 11.35
C VAL A 38 -0.96 -2.86 10.63
N LEU A 39 -1.35 -4.08 10.27
CA LEU A 39 -2.65 -4.38 9.69
C LEU A 39 -3.53 -4.95 10.80
N TYR A 40 -4.55 -4.20 11.20
CA TYR A 40 -5.55 -4.65 12.16
C TYR A 40 -6.63 -5.44 11.41
N GLY A 41 -7.11 -6.55 11.98
CA GLY A 41 -8.23 -7.32 11.41
C GLY A 41 -7.88 -8.36 10.34
N LEU A 42 -6.61 -8.71 10.12
CA LEU A 42 -6.26 -9.86 9.26
C LEU A 42 -6.70 -11.22 9.81
N ASN A 43 -7.08 -11.31 11.08
CA ASN A 43 -7.73 -12.50 11.63
C ASN A 43 -9.27 -12.44 11.49
N ASP A 44 -9.83 -11.26 11.25
CA ASP A 44 -11.27 -11.00 11.13
C ASP A 44 -11.69 -10.92 9.66
N ILE A 45 -10.97 -11.61 8.76
CA ILE A 45 -11.20 -11.60 7.30
C ILE A 45 -12.58 -12.15 6.93
N SER A 46 -13.30 -12.80 7.86
CA SER A 46 -14.72 -13.11 7.70
C SER A 46 -15.57 -11.86 7.44
N VAL A 47 -15.19 -10.69 7.96
CA VAL A 47 -15.96 -9.44 7.84
C VAL A 47 -15.77 -8.76 6.47
N TYR A 48 -14.61 -8.94 5.82
CA TYR A 48 -14.37 -8.39 4.47
C TYR A 48 -14.92 -9.28 3.34
N ASN A 49 -15.28 -10.53 3.64
CA ASN A 49 -15.99 -11.42 2.72
C ASN A 49 -17.51 -11.18 2.71
N GLU A 50 -18.03 -10.29 3.55
CA GLU A 50 -19.46 -9.97 3.67
C GLU A 50 -19.88 -8.71 2.89
N SER A 51 -19.02 -8.20 2.02
CA SER A 51 -19.54 -7.46 0.88
C SER A 51 -20.01 -8.51 -0.13
N GLU A 52 -21.27 -8.92 -0.01
CA GLU A 52 -22.00 -9.51 -1.14
C GLU A 52 -21.88 -8.53 -2.31
N GLU A 53 -20.84 -8.71 -3.13
CA GLU A 53 -20.76 -8.11 -4.44
C GLU A 53 -21.98 -8.64 -5.19
N ILE A 54 -22.99 -7.78 -5.35
CA ILE A 54 -24.02 -7.90 -6.37
C ILE A 54 -23.30 -7.73 -7.72
N ALA A 55 -22.42 -8.65 -8.06
CA ALA A 55 -21.78 -8.75 -9.34
C ALA A 55 -22.73 -9.55 -10.24
N PRO A 56 -22.99 -9.10 -11.48
CA PRO A 56 -23.78 -9.88 -12.42
C PRO A 56 -23.09 -11.23 -12.61
N SER A 57 -23.79 -12.32 -12.31
CA SER A 57 -23.29 -13.69 -12.45
C SER A 57 -22.92 -13.93 -13.92
N ASN A 58 -21.63 -13.79 -14.22
CA ASN A 58 -21.10 -14.03 -15.57
C ASN A 58 -20.93 -15.53 -15.79
N PRO A 59 -21.75 -16.17 -16.65
CA PRO A 59 -21.72 -17.62 -16.85
C PRO A 59 -20.45 -18.12 -17.57
N PHE A 60 -19.58 -17.23 -18.06
CA PHE A 60 -18.32 -17.58 -18.72
C PHE A 60 -17.11 -17.56 -17.78
N LEU A 61 -17.24 -16.99 -16.57
CA LEU A 61 -16.20 -17.08 -15.56
C LEU A 61 -16.40 -18.40 -14.82
N HIS A 62 -15.60 -19.41 -15.17
CA HIS A 62 -15.45 -20.59 -14.33
C HIS A 62 -15.04 -20.10 -12.94
N ASN A 63 -15.88 -20.32 -11.93
CA ASN A 63 -15.57 -20.02 -10.53
C ASN A 63 -14.47 -20.97 -10.05
N CYS A 64 -13.25 -20.77 -10.56
CA CYS A 64 -12.05 -21.14 -9.86
C CYS A 64 -12.00 -20.17 -8.68
N ARG A 65 -12.76 -20.52 -7.64
CA ARG A 65 -12.65 -19.98 -6.30
C ARG A 65 -11.23 -20.35 -5.86
N LYS A 66 -10.23 -19.62 -6.37
CA LYS A 66 -8.91 -19.58 -5.76
C LYS A 66 -9.24 -19.15 -4.35
N GLU A 67 -9.09 -20.07 -3.40
CA GLU A 67 -9.15 -19.76 -1.99
C GLU A 67 -8.33 -18.48 -1.81
N THR A 68 -9.01 -17.36 -1.59
CA THR A 68 -8.38 -16.06 -1.57
C THR A 68 -7.39 -16.14 -0.43
N SER A 69 -6.10 -16.24 -0.78
CA SER A 69 -5.09 -16.50 0.22
C SER A 69 -5.12 -15.33 1.19
N VAL A 70 -4.89 -15.58 2.47
CA VAL A 70 -4.75 -14.51 3.47
C VAL A 70 -3.74 -13.45 3.01
N LEU A 71 -2.76 -13.87 2.20
CA LEU A 71 -1.82 -12.98 1.53
C LEU A 71 -2.47 -12.05 0.50
N ASP A 72 -3.40 -12.54 -0.32
CA ASP A 72 -4.10 -11.73 -1.33
C ASP A 72 -4.95 -10.66 -0.65
N VAL A 73 -5.65 -11.03 0.42
CA VAL A 73 -6.43 -10.08 1.24
C VAL A 73 -5.51 -9.06 1.91
N ALA A 74 -4.40 -9.50 2.49
CA ALA A 74 -3.41 -8.60 3.08
C ALA A 74 -2.85 -7.62 2.03
N LEU A 75 -2.56 -8.10 0.82
CA LEU A 75 -2.08 -7.27 -0.29
C LEU A 75 -3.13 -6.24 -0.73
N GLN A 76 -4.41 -6.61 -0.77
CA GLN A 76 -5.50 -5.68 -1.07
C GLN A 76 -5.65 -4.60 0.01
N VAL A 77 -5.56 -4.97 1.30
CA VAL A 77 -5.60 -3.98 2.39
C VAL A 77 -4.38 -3.06 2.31
N ILE A 78 -3.18 -3.61 2.09
CA ILE A 78 -1.96 -2.83 1.92
C ILE A 78 -2.10 -1.87 0.74
N SER A 79 -2.59 -2.32 -0.41
CA SER A 79 -2.77 -1.46 -1.60
C SER A 79 -3.74 -0.32 -1.31
N THR A 80 -4.84 -0.61 -0.61
CA THR A 80 -5.85 0.38 -0.23
C THR A 80 -5.29 1.41 0.75
N VAL A 81 -4.51 0.99 1.75
CA VAL A 81 -3.91 1.89 2.75
C VAL A 81 -2.79 2.72 2.16
N THR A 82 -2.01 2.16 1.24
CA THR A 82 -0.85 2.82 0.60
C THR A 82 -1.20 3.57 -0.69
N ALA A 83 -2.43 3.43 -1.19
CA ALA A 83 -2.93 4.17 -2.33
C ALA A 83 -2.76 5.68 -2.10
N ARG A 84 -2.32 6.38 -3.15
CA ARG A 84 -2.21 7.84 -3.12
C ARG A 84 -3.61 8.44 -2.99
N LYS A 85 -3.99 8.87 -1.79
CA LYS A 85 -5.19 9.69 -1.53
C LYS A 85 -5.00 11.16 -1.92
N ALA A 86 -4.11 11.44 -2.88
CA ALA A 86 -3.88 12.80 -3.34
C ALA A 86 -4.90 13.10 -4.43
N PRO A 87 -5.88 13.98 -4.21
CA PRO A 87 -6.89 14.27 -5.22
C PRO A 87 -6.20 14.85 -6.45
N HIS A 88 -6.58 14.34 -7.62
CA HIS A 88 -6.06 14.88 -8.86
C HIS A 88 -6.66 16.28 -9.05
N SER A 89 -5.81 17.29 -8.93
CA SER A 89 -6.16 18.70 -9.05
C SER A 89 -6.00 19.15 -10.50
N TYR A 90 -7.11 19.37 -11.18
CA TYR A 90 -7.12 19.88 -12.55
C TYR A 90 -7.50 21.36 -12.56
N ASN A 91 -6.72 22.16 -13.29
CA ASN A 91 -7.03 23.56 -13.52
C ASN A 91 -7.70 23.71 -14.88
N ILE A 92 -8.86 24.34 -14.92
CA ILE A 92 -9.53 24.78 -16.14
C ILE A 92 -9.02 26.19 -16.44
N THR A 93 -8.36 26.38 -17.58
CA THR A 93 -7.84 27.67 -18.04
C THR A 93 -8.46 28.08 -19.37
N ASN A 94 -8.68 29.37 -19.55
CA ASN A 94 -9.02 30.01 -20.82
C ASN A 94 -7.83 30.89 -21.26
N ALA A 95 -7.86 31.41 -22.49
CA ALA A 95 -6.84 32.30 -23.06
C ALA A 95 -6.54 33.55 -22.21
N ARG A 96 -7.49 33.97 -21.35
CA ARG A 96 -7.32 35.10 -20.40
C ARG A 96 -6.84 34.68 -18.99
N GLY A 97 -6.75 33.38 -18.68
CA GLY A 97 -6.27 32.89 -17.39
C GLY A 97 -7.04 31.69 -16.81
N ARG A 98 -6.79 31.37 -15.54
CA ARG A 98 -7.46 30.26 -14.82
C ARG A 98 -8.93 30.62 -14.57
N VAL A 99 -9.82 29.72 -14.95
CA VAL A 99 -11.28 29.86 -14.80
C VAL A 99 -11.77 29.10 -13.57
N ALA A 100 -11.32 27.86 -13.38
CA ALA A 100 -11.76 27.03 -12.27
C ALA A 100 -10.71 25.96 -11.92
N LYS A 101 -10.83 25.37 -10.74
CA LYS A 101 -10.05 24.21 -10.33
C LYS A 101 -11.02 23.16 -9.81
N PHE A 102 -10.92 21.94 -10.29
CA PHE A 102 -11.70 20.82 -9.77
C PHE A 102 -10.80 19.69 -9.31
N LEU A 103 -11.30 18.94 -8.33
CA LEU A 103 -10.63 17.82 -7.69
C LEU A 103 -11.41 16.57 -8.09
N LEU A 104 -10.71 15.62 -8.72
CA LEU A 104 -11.22 14.25 -8.89
C LEU A 104 -10.78 13.44 -7.68
N PHE A 105 -11.77 12.88 -6.98
CA PHE A 105 -11.64 12.05 -5.80
C PHE A 105 -11.65 10.57 -6.19
#